data_AF-A0A532AFG2-F1
#
_entry.id   AF-A0A532AFG2-F1
#
_cell.length_a   1.000
_cell.length_b   1.000
_cell.length_c   1.000
_cell.angle_alpha   90.00
_cell.angle_beta   90.00
_cell.angle_gamma   90.00
#
_symmetry.space_group_name_H-M   'P 1'
#
loop_
_entity.id
_entity.type
_entity.pdbx_description
1 polymer ?
#
loop_
_entity_poly.entity_id
_entity_poly.type
_entity_poly.pdbx_seq_one_letter_code
_entity_poly.pdbx_strand_id
1 'polypeptide(L)' 'AGAKAVVVGPGTRRTIAVEAVPTGPGKTSLAKGEIIEAILLDKRLPRSGDAYLRFIPRTEMDIAVVSAGVN' A
#
# COMPACT_ATOMS: atom_id res chain seq x y z
N ALA A 1 -6.44 2.84 -5.85
CA ALA A 1 -5.85 1.70 -6.57
C ALA A 1 -6.33 0.32 -6.09
N GLY A 2 -6.97 0.19 -4.92
CA GLY A 2 -7.58 -1.10 -4.51
C GLY A 2 -6.59 -2.27 -4.41
N ALA A 3 -5.37 -1.99 -3.97
CA ALA A 3 -4.29 -2.98 -3.96
C ALA A 3 -4.51 -4.07 -2.90
N LYS A 4 -4.01 -5.28 -3.19
CA LYS A 4 -4.00 -6.40 -2.24
C LYS A 4 -2.57 -6.80 -1.89
N ALA A 5 -2.30 -7.09 -0.63
CA ALA A 5 -1.03 -7.63 -0.17
C ALA A 5 -1.10 -9.16 -0.05
N VAL A 6 -0.12 -9.86 -0.60
CA VAL A 6 0.12 -11.29 -0.35
C VAL A 6 1.04 -11.39 0.85
N VAL A 7 0.52 -11.96 1.93
CA VAL A 7 1.24 -12.20 3.18
C VAL A 7 1.59 -13.68 3.27
N VAL A 8 2.85 -13.98 3.51
CA VAL A 8 3.38 -15.33 3.68
C VAL A 8 4.04 -15.47 5.04
N GLY A 9 3.87 -16.61 5.68
CA GLY A 9 4.52 -16.97 6.94
C GLY A 9 4.69 -18.48 7.05
N PRO A 10 5.15 -19.01 8.21
CA PRO A 10 5.36 -20.44 8.39
C PRO A 10 4.06 -21.24 8.19
N GLY A 11 3.93 -21.89 7.04
CA GLY A 11 2.75 -22.69 6.69
C GLY A 11 1.49 -21.88 6.35
N THR A 12 1.57 -20.54 6.26
CA THR A 12 0.43 -19.68 5.95
C THR A 12 0.69 -18.82 4.71
N ARG A 13 -0.33 -18.68 3.88
CA ARG A 13 -0.37 -17.75 2.75
C ARG A 13 -1.77 -17.17 2.66
N ARG A 14 -1.88 -15.84 2.72
CA ARG A 14 -3.15 -15.13 2.66
C ARG A 14 -3.05 -13.86 1.86
N THR A 15 -4.16 -13.43 1.30
CA THR A 15 -4.26 -12.19 0.55
C THR A 15 -5.24 -11.26 1.25
N ILE A 16 -4.79 -10.06 1.60
CA ILE A 16 -5.58 -9.04 2.32
C ILE A 16 -5.55 -7.72 1.56
N ALA A 17 -6.51 -6.83 1.82
CA ALA A 17 -6.45 -5.47 1.32
C ALA A 17 -5.26 -4.71 1.95
N VAL A 18 -4.57 -3.86 1.18
CA VAL A 18 -3.38 -3.14 1.68
C VAL A 18 -3.74 -2.23 2.85
N GLU A 19 -4.92 -1.61 2.83
CA GLU A 19 -5.45 -0.77 3.90
C GLU A 19 -5.71 -1.53 5.21
N ALA A 20 -5.82 -2.86 5.17
CA ALA A 20 -5.99 -3.69 6.36
C ALA A 20 -4.65 -4.04 7.04
N VAL A 21 -3.51 -3.75 6.41
CA VAL A 21 -2.17 -3.98 6.98
C VAL A 21 -1.92 -3.08 8.19
N PRO A 22 -2.03 -1.74 8.11
CA PRO A 22 -1.88 -0.90 9.29
C PRO A 22 -3.11 -1.01 10.19
N THR A 23 -2.91 -1.41 11.44
CA THR A 23 -4.00 -1.53 12.44
C THR A 23 -3.93 -0.43 13.52
N GLY A 24 -2.81 0.30 13.58
CA GLY A 24 -2.60 1.43 14.48
C GLY A 24 -1.15 1.91 14.49
N PRO A 25 -0.82 2.93 15.31
CA PRO A 25 0.55 3.45 15.41
C PRO A 25 1.56 2.34 15.78
N GLY A 26 2.54 2.11 14.93
CA GLY A 26 3.56 1.07 15.11
C GLY A 26 3.03 -0.37 15.07
N LYS A 27 1.77 -0.59 14.64
CA LYS A 27 1.12 -1.91 14.62
C LYS A 27 0.69 -2.28 13.20
N THR A 28 0.90 -3.55 12.86
CA THR A 28 0.41 -4.14 11.62
C THR A 28 -0.45 -5.36 11.93
N SER A 29 -1.21 -5.83 10.95
CA SER A 29 -1.94 -7.08 11.00
C SER A 29 -1.07 -8.33 10.79
N LEU A 30 0.26 -8.17 10.69
CA LEU A 30 1.21 -9.26 10.42
C LEU A 30 1.57 -9.98 11.72
N ALA A 31 1.48 -11.30 11.73
CA ALA A 31 1.97 -12.13 12.81
C ALA A 31 3.50 -12.26 12.76
N LYS A 32 4.09 -12.71 13.87
CA LYS A 32 5.54 -12.95 13.92
C LYS A 32 5.95 -13.97 12.86
N GLY A 33 6.93 -13.62 12.04
CA GLY A 33 7.40 -14.47 10.94
C GLY A 33 6.57 -14.34 9.66
N GLU A 34 5.50 -13.55 9.65
CA GLU A 34 4.83 -13.15 8.41
C GLU A 34 5.60 -11.99 7.72
N ILE A 35 5.60 -12.01 6.39
CA ILE A 35 6.14 -10.96 5.53
C ILE A 35 5.21 -10.73 4.34
N ILE A 36 5.20 -9.50 3.83
CA ILE A 36 4.53 -9.20 2.56
C ILE A 36 5.46 -9.64 1.42
N GLU A 37 5.03 -10.63 0.66
CA GLU A 37 5.76 -11.17 -0.49
C GLU A 37 5.50 -10.35 -1.75
N ALA A 38 4.25 -9.91 -1.95
CA ALA A 38 3.83 -9.21 -3.17
C ALA A 38 2.69 -8.23 -2.91
N ILE A 39 2.62 -7.20 -3.76
CA ILE A 39 1.46 -6.31 -3.89
C ILE A 39 0.82 -6.57 -5.25
N LEU A 40 -0.48 -6.87 -5.24
CA LEU A 40 -1.27 -7.15 -6.42
C LEU A 40 -2.11 -5.92 -6.77
N LEU A 41 -2.01 -5.51 -8.03
CA LEU A 41 -2.83 -4.47 -8.64
C LEU A 41 -3.61 -5.09 -9.79
N ASP A 42 -4.92 -4.89 -9.81
CA ASP A 42 -5.74 -5.35 -10.92
C ASP A 42 -5.41 -4.56 -12.20
N LYS A 43 -5.56 -5.21 -13.36
CA LYS A 43 -5.29 -4.59 -14.65
C LYS A 43 -6.24 -3.41 -14.86
N ARG A 44 -5.69 -2.24 -15.21
CA ARG A 44 -6.49 -1.05 -15.57
C ARG A 44 -7.28 -1.29 -16.85
N LEU A 45 -8.51 -0.77 -16.87
CA LEU A 45 -9.36 -0.77 -18.04
C LEU A 45 -8.89 0.28 -19.06
N PRO A 46 -9.31 0.18 -20.34
CA PRO A 46 -9.08 1.24 -21.31
C PRO A 46 -9.68 2.57 -20.84
N ARG A 47 -8.98 3.68 -21.10
CA ARG A 47 -9.38 5.05 -20.69
C ARG A 47 -9.42 5.28 -19.17
N SER A 48 -8.55 4.59 -18.42
CA SER A 48 -8.27 4.88 -17.01
C SER A 48 -7.08 5.82 -16.85
N GLY A 49 -7.04 6.59 -15.76
CA GLY A 49 -5.93 7.47 -15.39
C GLY A 49 -5.79 7.57 -13.88
N ASP A 50 -4.61 7.96 -13.41
CA ASP A 50 -4.32 8.21 -12.00
C ASP A 50 -3.53 9.50 -11.84
N ALA A 51 -3.58 10.07 -10.65
CA ALA A 51 -2.75 11.21 -10.29
C ALA A 51 -2.36 11.12 -8.82
N TYR A 52 -1.15 11.61 -8.52
CA TYR A 52 -0.65 11.74 -7.16
C TYR A 52 -0.10 13.15 -6.99
N LEU A 53 -0.60 13.86 -5.98
CA LEU A 53 -0.13 15.19 -5.63
C LEU A 53 0.56 15.13 -4.27
N ARG A 54 1.81 15.58 -4.25
CA ARG A 54 2.68 15.63 -3.07
C ARG A 54 2.92 17.08 -2.68
N PHE A 55 2.38 17.52 -1.53
CA PHE A 55 2.64 18.86 -1.00
C PHE A 55 3.90 18.84 -0.12
N ILE A 56 4.94 19.54 -0.59
CA ILE A 56 6.26 19.62 0.04
C ILE A 56 6.81 21.05 0.01
N PRO A 57 7.56 21.50 1.05
CA PRO A 57 8.10 22.86 1.14
C PRO A 57 9.24 23.17 0.15
N ARG A 58 9.94 22.14 -0.33
CA ARG A 58 11.04 22.22 -1.31
C ARG A 58 10.81 21.22 -2.42
N THR A 59 11.40 21.44 -3.59
CA THR A 59 11.13 20.66 -4.81
C THR A 59 11.46 19.17 -4.68
N GLU A 60 12.52 18.81 -3.96
CA GLU A 60 13.03 17.43 -3.91
C GLU A 60 13.50 17.00 -2.51
N MET A 61 13.50 15.68 -2.30
CA MET A 61 13.96 14.95 -1.10
C MET A 61 13.25 15.25 0.23
N ASP A 62 12.04 15.80 0.21
CA ASP A 62 11.23 16.02 1.42
C ASP A 62 10.14 14.97 1.64
N ILE A 63 9.73 14.80 2.90
CA ILE A 63 8.55 13.99 3.26
C ILE A 63 7.31 14.87 3.07
N ALA A 64 6.23 14.28 2.53
CA ALA A 64 4.99 15.00 2.28
C ALA A 64 4.42 15.58 3.58
N VAL A 65 4.08 16.88 3.58
CA VAL A 65 3.26 17.47 4.65
C VAL A 65 1.85 16.88 4.57
N VAL A 66 1.32 16.78 3.36
CA VAL A 66 0.13 16.00 3.01
C VAL A 66 0.28 15.52 1.57
N SER A 67 -0.39 14.42 1.24
CA SER A 67 -0.48 13.96 -0.13
C SER A 67 -1.81 13.27 -0.39
N ALA A 68 -2.24 13.28 -1.64
CA ALA A 68 -3.44 12.61 -2.08
C ALA A 68 -3.19 11.88 -3.40
N GLY A 69 -3.75 10.69 -3.51
CA GLY A 69 -3.78 9.91 -4.74
C GLY A 69 -5.22 9.73 -5.20
N VAL A 70 -5.44 9.81 -6.51
CA VAL A 70 -6.70 9.47 -7.18
C VAL A 70 -6.43 8.41 -8.24
N ASN A 71 -7.38 7.49 -8.43
CA ASN A 71 -7.23 6.35 -9.33
C ASN A 71 -8.57 5.94 -9.92
#